data_AF-I7LCI4-F1
#
_entry.id   AF-I7LCI4-F1
#
_cell.length_a   1.000
_cell.length_b   1.000
_cell.length_c   1.000
_cell.angle_alpha   90.00
_cell.angle_beta   90.00
_cell.angle_gamma   90.00
#
_symmetry.space_group_name_H-M   'P 1'
#
loop_
_entity.id
_entity.type
_entity.pdbx_description
1 polymer ?
#
loop_
_entity_poly.entity_id
_entity_poly.type
_entity_poly.pdbx_seq_one_letter_code
_entity_poly.pdbx_strand_id
1 'polypeptide(L)'
;MLSPNSVSQSFEIMAKRTELLGSKLNIKQEVEDVDSELFLIEHKNYLCFLPNDYPLEQAKKIKKIPFKDSPYKYQLRVAKLKNNYDKETVKLFELIKHFS
;
A
#
# COMPACT_ATOMS: atom_id res chain seq x y z
N MET A 1 -6.89 7.63 -5.22
CA MET A 1 -5.65 6.92 -5.52
C MET A 1 -4.56 7.59 -4.71
N LEU A 2 -3.83 6.86 -3.88
CA LEU A 2 -2.63 7.39 -3.27
C LEU A 2 -1.68 7.90 -4.36
N SER A 3 -1.04 9.02 -4.10
CA SER A 3 -0.18 9.69 -5.07
C SER A 3 0.95 8.74 -5.50
N PRO A 4 1.42 8.82 -6.75
CA PRO A 4 2.57 8.05 -7.21
C PRO A 4 3.81 8.25 -6.32
N ASN A 5 3.95 9.44 -5.71
CA ASN A 5 5.03 9.75 -4.78
C ASN A 5 4.89 9.00 -3.44
N SER A 6 3.66 8.69 -3.02
CA SER A 6 3.36 7.94 -1.80
C SER A 6 3.42 6.41 -2.01
N VAL A 7 3.14 5.93 -3.23
CA VAL A 7 2.90 4.49 -3.50
C VAL A 7 3.82 3.88 -4.58
N SER A 8 4.70 4.69 -5.18
CA SER A 8 5.70 4.39 -6.22
C SER A 8 5.52 3.06 -6.98
N GLN A 9 5.95 1.94 -6.41
CA GLN A 9 5.91 0.64 -7.07
C GLN A 9 4.50 0.08 -7.30
N SER A 10 3.56 0.24 -6.36
CA SER A 10 2.21 -0.33 -6.53
C SER A 10 1.44 0.40 -7.62
N PHE A 11 1.71 1.70 -7.83
CA PHE A 11 1.12 2.49 -8.92
C PHE A 11 1.48 1.92 -10.29
N GLU A 12 2.77 1.73 -10.54
CA GLU A 12 3.27 1.21 -11.83
C GLU A 12 2.71 -0.17 -12.15
N ILE A 13 2.60 -1.02 -11.13
CA ILE A 13 2.06 -2.38 -11.23
C ILE A 13 0.58 -2.35 -11.64
N MET A 14 -0.21 -1.46 -11.05
CA MET A 14 -1.63 -1.31 -11.37
C MET A 14 -1.81 -0.81 -12.80
N ALA A 15 -1.09 0.24 -13.18
CA ALA A 15 -1.14 0.76 -14.54
C ALA A 15 -0.84 -0.33 -15.58
N LYS A 16 0.23 -1.12 -15.36
CA LYS A 16 0.62 -2.23 -16.23
C LYS A 16 -0.45 -3.34 -16.31
N ARG A 17 -1.09 -3.69 -15.20
CA ARG A 17 -2.16 -4.71 -15.19
C ARG A 17 -3.43 -4.23 -15.87
N THR A 18 -3.81 -2.98 -15.65
CA THR A 18 -4.99 -2.41 -16.30
C THR A 18 -4.79 -2.37 -17.82
N GLU A 19 -3.59 -2.02 -18.29
CA GLU A 19 -3.22 -2.11 -19.71
C GLU A 19 -3.29 -3.54 -20.25
N LEU A 20 -2.76 -4.54 -19.52
CA LEU A 20 -2.82 -5.95 -19.93
C LEU A 20 -4.26 -6.48 -20.07
N LEU A 21 -5.20 -5.91 -19.32
CA LEU A 21 -6.62 -6.23 -19.42
C LEU A 21 -7.34 -5.44 -20.52
N GLY A 22 -6.60 -4.71 -21.38
CA GLY A 22 -7.15 -3.90 -22.46
C GLY A 22 -7.88 -2.64 -21.97
N SER A 23 -7.63 -2.23 -20.73
CA SER A 23 -8.26 -1.06 -20.12
C SER A 23 -7.22 -0.01 -19.75
N LYS A 24 -7.67 1.21 -19.44
CA LYS A 24 -6.79 2.26 -18.89
C LYS A 24 -7.23 2.60 -17.48
N LEU A 25 -6.25 2.78 -16.60
CA LEU A 25 -6.51 3.22 -15.24
C LEU A 25 -7.05 4.66 -15.30
N ASN A 26 -8.31 4.84 -14.89
CA ASN A 26 -8.94 6.16 -14.86
C ASN A 26 -8.77 6.78 -13.48
N ILE A 27 -7.66 7.49 -13.28
CA ILE A 27 -7.37 8.16 -12.01
C ILE A 27 -8.29 9.38 -11.89
N LYS A 28 -9.31 9.28 -11.04
CA LYS A 28 -10.24 10.38 -10.76
C LYS A 28 -9.66 11.44 -9.83
N GLN A 29 -8.86 11.01 -8.86
CA GLN A 29 -8.26 11.88 -7.85
C GLN A 29 -7.07 11.20 -7.18
N GLU A 30 -6.01 12.00 -6.97
CA GLU A 30 -4.85 11.63 -6.18
C GLU A 30 -4.95 12.20 -4.75
N VAL A 31 -4.46 11.45 -3.77
CA VAL A 31 -4.40 11.84 -2.35
C VAL A 31 -3.07 11.40 -1.74
N GLU A 32 -2.68 11.96 -0.60
CA GLU A 32 -1.35 11.71 -0.03
C GLU A 32 -1.33 10.57 0.99
N ASP A 33 -2.48 10.25 1.59
CA ASP A 33 -2.64 9.27 2.67
C ASP A 33 -3.84 8.31 2.46
N VAL A 34 -3.84 7.21 3.21
CA VAL A 34 -4.86 6.16 3.10
C VAL A 34 -6.22 6.63 3.63
N ASP A 35 -6.25 7.44 4.69
CA ASP A 35 -7.51 7.88 5.31
C ASP A 35 -8.32 8.72 4.31
N SER A 36 -7.63 9.58 3.55
CA SER A 36 -8.17 10.32 2.42
C SER A 36 -8.73 9.40 1.31
N GLU A 37 -8.09 8.25 1.02
CA GLU A 37 -8.64 7.28 0.07
C GLU A 37 -9.93 6.63 0.58
N LEU A 38 -9.95 6.22 1.86
CA LEU A 38 -11.13 5.64 2.49
C LEU A 38 -12.29 6.63 2.50
N PHE A 39 -12.02 7.90 2.80
CA PHE A 39 -13.02 8.98 2.73
C PHE A 39 -13.64 9.09 1.33
N LEU A 40 -12.82 9.05 0.28
CA LEU A 40 -13.29 9.13 -1.11
C LEU A 40 -14.11 7.89 -1.52
N ILE A 41 -13.77 6.70 -1.03
CA ILE A 41 -14.60 5.51 -1.24
C ILE A 41 -15.99 5.75 -0.64
N GLU A 42 -16.06 6.16 0.62
CA GLU A 42 -17.33 6.29 1.34
C GLU A 42 -18.22 7.41 0.79
N HIS A 43 -17.63 8.54 0.35
CA HIS A 43 -18.39 9.74 0.00
C HIS A 43 -18.52 9.98 -1.51
N LYS A 44 -17.63 9.40 -2.32
CA LYS A 44 -17.61 9.58 -3.78
C LYS A 44 -17.77 8.27 -4.55
N ASN A 45 -17.93 7.15 -3.86
CA ASN A 45 -18.08 5.82 -4.46
C ASN A 45 -16.91 5.47 -5.40
N TYR A 46 -15.71 5.88 -5.01
CA TYR A 46 -14.48 5.55 -5.73
C TYR A 46 -13.94 4.18 -5.32
N LEU A 47 -12.91 3.71 -6.03
CA LEU A 47 -12.16 2.50 -5.70
C LEU A 47 -10.73 2.90 -5.33
N CYS A 48 -10.15 2.17 -4.36
CA CYS A 48 -8.75 2.30 -4.00
C CYS A 48 -8.10 0.91 -3.87
N PHE A 49 -6.78 0.89 -3.78
CA PHE A 49 -6.00 -0.32 -3.62
C PHE A 49 -5.27 -0.27 -2.29
N LEU A 50 -5.48 -1.30 -1.48
CA LEU A 50 -4.92 -1.39 -0.13
C LEU A 50 -4.13 -2.70 0.02
N PRO A 51 -3.08 -2.72 0.86
CA PRO A 51 -2.51 -3.96 1.33
C PRO A 51 -3.57 -4.87 1.94
N ASN A 52 -3.43 -6.19 1.73
CA ASN A 52 -4.40 -7.16 2.22
C ASN A 52 -4.61 -7.06 3.75
N ASP A 53 -3.54 -6.79 4.47
CA ASP A 53 -3.44 -6.67 5.92
C ASP A 53 -3.82 -5.29 6.47
N TYR A 54 -4.07 -4.28 5.63
CA TYR A 54 -4.39 -2.93 6.11
C TYR A 54 -5.69 -2.91 6.95
N PRO A 55 -5.69 -2.52 8.23
CA PRO A 55 -6.88 -2.60 9.07
C PRO A 55 -7.98 -1.64 8.56
N LEU A 56 -9.22 -2.13 8.46
CA LEU A 56 -10.40 -1.33 8.06
C LEU A 56 -11.38 -1.12 9.22
N GLU A 57 -10.91 -1.17 10.46
CA GLU A 57 -11.77 -1.11 11.65
C GLU A 57 -12.67 0.14 11.69
N GLN A 58 -12.16 1.25 11.14
CA GLN A 58 -12.86 2.53 11.07
C GLN A 58 -13.77 2.65 9.84
N ALA A 59 -13.54 1.85 8.79
CA ALA A 59 -14.21 1.95 7.50
C ALA A 59 -15.24 0.81 7.30
N LYS A 60 -16.24 0.75 8.20
CA LYS A 60 -17.21 -0.36 8.29
C LYS A 60 -18.06 -0.59 7.03
N LYS A 61 -18.17 0.42 6.17
CA LYS A 61 -18.94 0.34 4.92
C LYS A 61 -18.10 -0.18 3.74
N ILE A 62 -16.79 -0.28 3.91
CA ILE A 62 -15.86 -0.66 2.86
C ILE A 62 -15.61 -2.16 2.91
N LYS A 63 -15.80 -2.82 1.76
CA LYS A 63 -15.52 -4.25 1.59
C LYS A 63 -14.23 -4.43 0.82
N LYS A 64 -13.30 -5.23 1.35
CA LYS A 64 -12.13 -5.70 0.61
C LYS A 64 -12.51 -6.83 -0.33
N ILE A 65 -11.99 -6.77 -1.55
CA ILE A 65 -12.07 -7.88 -2.50
C ILE A 65 -10.63 -8.31 -2.79
N PRO A 66 -10.19 -9.50 -2.33
CA PRO A 66 -8.84 -9.95 -2.60
C PRO A 66 -8.69 -10.31 -4.08
N PHE A 67 -7.53 -9.95 -4.65
CA PHE A 67 -7.15 -10.45 -5.98
C PHE A 67 -6.76 -11.93 -5.87
N LYS A 68 -7.49 -12.83 -6.54
CA LYS A 68 -7.24 -14.29 -6.52
C LYS A 68 -5.83 -14.66 -6.97
N ASP A 69 -5.30 -13.96 -7.97
CA ASP A 69 -3.96 -14.22 -8.56
C ASP A 69 -3.05 -12.99 -8.42
N SER A 70 -2.95 -12.45 -7.20
CA SER A 70 -1.91 -11.48 -6.90
C SER A 70 -0.57 -12.21 -6.69
N PRO A 71 0.46 -12.01 -7.54
CA PRO A 71 1.80 -12.53 -7.30
C PRO A 71 2.48 -11.80 -6.13
N TYR A 72 1.86 -10.75 -5.59
CA TYR A 72 2.42 -9.91 -4.54
C TYR A 72 2.02 -10.42 -3.16
N LYS A 73 3.02 -10.99 -2.47
CA LYS A 73 3.05 -11.03 -1.01
C LYS A 73 3.77 -9.76 -0.57
N TYR A 74 3.03 -8.76 -0.08
CA TYR A 74 3.64 -7.61 0.57
C TYR A 74 4.41 -8.13 1.79
N GLN A 75 5.72 -7.86 1.84
CA GLN A 75 6.56 -8.16 2.99
C GLN A 75 7.04 -6.83 3.56
N LEU A 76 6.68 -6.56 4.81
CA LEU A 76 7.33 -5.50 5.56
C LEU A 76 8.80 -5.88 5.74
N ARG A 77 9.70 -5.00 5.31
CA ARG A 77 11.14 -5.16 5.49
C ARG A 77 11.69 -3.90 6.11
N VAL A 78 12.52 -4.07 7.13
CA VAL A 78 13.27 -2.96 7.72
C VAL A 78 14.61 -2.85 7.01
N ALA A 79 14.99 -1.64 6.57
CA ALA A 79 16.25 -1.36 5.91
C ALA A 79 17.04 -0.27 6.66
N LYS A 80 18.35 -0.47 6.80
CA LYS A 80 19.29 0.54 7.33
C LYS A 80 20.48 0.69 6.38
N LEU A 81 21.16 1.83 6.47
CA LEU A 81 22.43 2.00 5.81
C LEU A 81 23.42 0.92 6.27
N LYS A 82 24.18 0.36 5.31
CA LYS A 82 25.14 -0.72 5.57
C LYS A 82 26.12 -0.34 6.70
N ASN A 83 26.55 0.91 6.72
CA ASN A 83 27.54 1.43 7.67
C ASN A 83 26.91 2.22 8.83
N ASN A 84 25.60 2.04 9.09
CA ASN A 84 25.00 2.60 10.30
C ASN A 84 25.27 1.68 11.49
N TYR A 85 26.13 2.16 12.39
CA TYR A 85 26.55 1.53 13.64
C TYR A 85 26.03 2.25 14.88
N ASP A 86 25.08 3.18 14.72
CA ASP A 86 24.42 3.81 15.85
C ASP A 86 23.79 2.74 16.75
N LYS A 87 24.08 2.81 18.06
CA LYS A 87 23.74 1.75 19.02
C LYS A 87 22.24 1.53 19.12
N GLU A 88 21.45 2.60 19.13
CA GLU A 88 20.00 2.50 19.23
C GLU A 88 19.39 1.95 17.95
N THR A 89 19.90 2.37 16.78
CA THR A 89 19.46 1.82 15.48
C THR A 89 19.77 0.32 15.37
N VAL A 90 20.97 -0.11 15.75
CA VAL A 90 21.35 -1.54 15.72
C VAL A 90 20.49 -2.34 16.69
N LYS A 91 20.28 -1.84 17.91
CA LYS A 91 19.43 -2.48 18.92
C LYS A 91 17.99 -2.64 18.42
N LEU A 92 17.41 -1.60 17.83
CA LEU A 92 16.07 -1.65 17.25
C LEU A 92 15.98 -2.68 16.12
N PHE A 93 16.99 -2.76 15.25
CA PHE A 93 17.05 -3.74 14.19
C PHE A 93 17.05 -5.19 14.69
N GLU A 94 17.87 -5.48 15.71
CA GLU A 94 17.89 -6.82 16.32
C GLU A 94 16.55 -7.15 16.99
N LEU A 95 15.91 -6.18 17.66
CA LEU A 95 14.57 -6.38 18.22
C LEU A 95 13.56 -6.76 17.14
N ILE A 96 13.51 -6.02 16.01
CA ILE A 96 12.51 -6.27 14.97
C ILE A 96 12.74 -7.62 14.27
N LYS A 97 14.00 -8.06 14.10
CA LYS A 97 14.30 -9.40 13.56
C LYS A 97 13.65 -10.53 14.35
N HIS A 98 13.39 -10.36 15.65
CA HIS A 98 12.73 -11.39 16.46
C HIS A 98 11.22 -11.47 16.27
N PHE A 99 10.60 -10.46 15.65
CA PHE A 99 9.16 -10.39 15.39
C PHE A 99 8.77 -10.74 13.94
N SER A 100 9.74 -11.07 13.08
CA SER A 100 9.55 -11.38 11.65
C SER A 100 9.84 -12.84 11.34
#